data_AF-A0A7Y8MM08-F1
#
_entry.id   AF-A0A7Y8MM08-F1
#
_cell.length_a   1.000
_cell.length_b   1.000
_cell.length_c   1.000
_cell.angle_alpha   90.00
_cell.angle_beta   90.00
_cell.angle_gamma   90.00
#
_symmetry.space_group_name_H-M   'P 1'
#
loop_
_entity.id
_entity.type
_entity.pdbx_description
1 polymer ?
#
loop_
_entity_poly.entity_id
_entity_poly.type
_entity_poly.pdbx_seq_one_letter_code
_entity_poly.pdbx_strand_id
1 'polypeptide(L)'
;MSPSISRPSGRAPDALRNIRITRRYTKHAEGSVLIECGDTKVICTASVLEKVPFHVKGSGGGWLTAEYGMLPRATHTRGDREAARGKQSGRTQEIQRLIGRSLRAV
;
A
#
# COMPACT_ATOMS: atom_id res chain seq x y z
N MET A 1 -34.51 17.49 15.39
CA MET A 1 -34.08 16.72 14.20
C MET A 1 -32.56 16.67 14.19
N SER A 2 -31.97 15.50 14.39
CA SER A 2 -30.52 15.32 14.25
C SER A 2 -30.15 15.53 12.78
N PRO A 3 -29.01 16.19 12.47
CA PRO A 3 -28.61 16.38 11.08
C PRO A 3 -28.44 15.01 10.43
N SER A 4 -29.12 14.79 9.29
CA SER A 4 -28.89 13.63 8.45
C SER A 4 -27.47 13.73 7.91
N ILE A 5 -26.54 12.99 8.50
CA ILE A 5 -25.14 12.95 8.06
C ILE A 5 -25.12 12.28 6.68
N SER A 6 -25.12 13.11 5.63
CA SER A 6 -25.00 12.65 4.25
C SER A 6 -23.53 12.64 3.85
N ARG A 7 -23.03 11.48 3.42
CA ARG A 7 -21.65 11.34 2.92
C ARG A 7 -21.57 11.94 1.51
N PRO A 8 -20.47 12.59 1.11
CA PRO A 8 -20.30 13.12 -0.26
C PRO A 8 -20.52 12.08 -1.37
N SER A 9 -20.24 10.81 -1.09
CA SER A 9 -20.47 9.70 -2.03
C SER A 9 -21.90 9.15 -2.02
N GLY A 10 -22.84 9.69 -1.23
CA GLY A 10 -24.22 9.20 -1.08
C GLY A 10 -24.39 7.85 -0.37
N ARG A 11 -23.30 7.15 -0.04
CA ARG A 11 -23.31 5.85 0.65
C ARG A 11 -23.83 5.95 2.08
N ALA A 12 -24.42 4.86 2.58
CA ALA A 12 -24.76 4.69 4.00
C ALA A 12 -23.50 4.73 4.90
N PRO A 13 -23.60 5.07 6.21
CA PRO A 13 -22.45 5.18 7.11
C PRO A 13 -21.58 3.92 7.23
N ASP A 14 -22.23 2.75 7.22
CA ASP A 14 -21.66 1.41 7.33
C ASP A 14 -21.26 0.80 5.98
N ALA A 15 -21.70 1.38 4.87
CA ALA A 15 -21.36 0.89 3.54
C ALA A 15 -19.89 1.18 3.18
N LEU A 16 -19.19 0.13 2.72
CA LEU A 16 -17.86 0.23 2.11
C LEU A 16 -17.93 0.90 0.72
N ARG A 17 -16.77 1.27 0.17
CA ARG A 17 -16.67 1.65 -1.25
C ARG A 17 -16.76 0.37 -2.10
N ASN A 18 -16.98 0.51 -3.40
CA ASN A 18 -16.84 -0.65 -4.29
C ASN A 18 -15.40 -1.20 -4.23
N ILE A 19 -15.24 -2.50 -3.99
CA ILE A 19 -13.93 -3.16 -3.88
C ILE A 19 -13.74 -4.09 -5.07
N ARG A 20 -12.61 -3.95 -5.77
CA ARG A 20 -12.18 -4.88 -6.81
C ARG A 20 -10.75 -5.30 -6.56
N ILE A 21 -10.49 -6.60 -6.70
CA ILE A 21 -9.16 -7.20 -6.56
C ILE A 21 -8.84 -7.94 -7.85
N THR A 22 -7.88 -7.44 -8.61
CA THR A 22 -7.41 -8.04 -9.85
C THR A 22 -6.04 -8.66 -9.62
N ARG A 23 -5.96 -9.99 -9.61
CA ARG A 23 -4.71 -10.74 -9.44
C ARG A 23 -3.93 -10.83 -10.76
N ARG A 24 -2.64 -11.16 -10.66
CA ARG A 24 -1.71 -11.30 -11.81
C ARG A 24 -1.68 -10.03 -12.67
N TYR A 25 -1.72 -8.87 -12.02
CA TYR A 25 -1.86 -7.57 -12.71
C TYR A 25 -0.60 -7.19 -13.49
N THR A 26 0.57 -7.35 -12.88
CA THR A 26 1.87 -7.23 -13.56
C THR A 26 2.46 -8.63 -13.76
N LYS A 27 3.15 -8.82 -14.89
CA LYS A 27 3.65 -10.14 -15.32
C LYS A 27 4.88 -10.66 -14.56
N HIS A 28 5.63 -9.79 -13.90
CA HIS A 28 6.99 -10.12 -13.47
C HIS A 28 7.12 -10.47 -11.98
N ALA A 29 6.28 -9.92 -11.12
CA ALA A 29 6.35 -10.21 -9.68
C ALA A 29 5.73 -11.58 -9.38
N GLU A 30 6.30 -12.34 -8.44
CA GLU A 30 5.75 -13.63 -7.99
C GLU A 30 4.32 -13.47 -7.47
N GLY A 31 4.05 -12.35 -6.77
CA GLY A 31 2.70 -11.90 -6.44
C GLY A 31 2.43 -10.52 -7.03
N SER A 32 1.29 -10.35 -7.71
CA SER A 32 0.88 -9.05 -8.24
C SER A 32 -0.63 -8.87 -8.18
N VAL A 33 -1.07 -7.76 -7.60
CA VAL A 33 -2.49 -7.42 -7.40
C VAL A 33 -2.71 -5.93 -7.65
N LEU A 34 -3.74 -5.59 -8.42
CA LEU A 34 -4.35 -4.27 -8.40
C LEU A 34 -5.57 -4.33 -7.46
N ILE A 35 -5.55 -3.54 -6.39
CA ILE A 35 -6.71 -3.35 -5.50
C ILE A 35 -7.33 -1.97 -5.73
N GLU A 36 -8.64 -1.95 -5.85
CA GLU A 36 -9.44 -0.75 -6.06
C GLU A 36 -10.47 -0.64 -4.93
N CYS A 37 -10.50 0.51 -4.26
CA CYS A 37 -11.46 0.85 -3.22
C CYS A 37 -12.15 2.17 -3.61
N GLY A 38 -13.16 2.08 -4.49
CA GLY A 38 -13.65 3.23 -5.25
C GLY A 38 -12.54 3.80 -6.13
N ASP A 39 -12.31 5.12 -6.05
CA ASP A 39 -11.27 5.79 -6.85
C ASP A 39 -9.84 5.57 -6.34
N THR A 40 -9.68 5.01 -5.14
CA THR A 40 -8.35 4.64 -4.62
C THR A 40 -7.89 3.37 -5.31
N LYS A 41 -6.82 3.45 -6.10
CA LYS A 41 -6.21 2.32 -6.79
C LYS A 41 -4.77 2.12 -6.34
N VAL A 42 -4.41 0.91 -5.96
CA VAL A 42 -3.07 0.57 -5.47
C VAL A 42 -2.58 -0.71 -6.15
N ILE A 43 -1.38 -0.66 -6.71
CA ILE A 43 -0.69 -1.85 -7.20
C ILE A 43 0.15 -2.39 -6.04
N CYS A 44 -0.08 -3.64 -5.68
CA CYS A 44 0.66 -4.37 -4.66
C CYS A 44 1.43 -5.50 -5.34
N THR A 45 2.75 -5.47 -5.25
CA THR A 45 3.64 -6.55 -5.74
C THR A 45 4.38 -7.19 -4.59
N ALA A 46 4.52 -8.51 -4.65
CA ALA A 46 5.39 -9.29 -3.77
C ALA A 46 6.53 -9.87 -4.61
N SER A 47 7.76 -9.60 -4.19
CA SER A 47 8.98 -10.13 -4.80
C SER A 47 9.70 -11.05 -3.82
N VAL A 48 10.13 -12.21 -4.28
CA VAL A 48 10.88 -13.18 -3.47
C VAL A 48 12.37 -13.05 -3.74
N LEU A 49 13.16 -12.99 -2.67
CA LEU A 49 14.62 -12.98 -2.75
C LEU A 49 15.18 -14.10 -1.89
N GLU A 50 16.17 -14.83 -2.41
CA GLU A 50 16.94 -15.84 -1.66
C GLU A 50 17.97 -15.19 -0.73
N LYS A 51 17.54 -14.20 0.05
CA LYS A 51 18.37 -13.45 0.98
C LYS A 51 17.54 -12.90 2.14
N VAL A 52 18.12 -12.94 3.33
CA VAL A 52 17.56 -12.29 4.53
C VAL A 52 18.46 -11.14 5.00
N PRO A 53 17.92 -10.16 5.75
CA PRO A 53 18.73 -9.13 6.40
C PRO A 53 19.76 -9.74 7.37
N PHE A 54 20.85 -9.00 7.62
CA PHE A 54 21.94 -9.47 8.48
C PHE A 54 21.47 -9.88 9.88
N HIS A 55 20.55 -9.13 10.49
CA HIS A 55 20.03 -9.43 11.84
C HIS A 55 19.13 -10.68 11.90
N VAL A 56 18.71 -11.23 10.75
CA VAL A 56 17.94 -12.49 10.65
C VAL A 56 18.84 -13.64 10.18
N LYS A 57 20.02 -13.35 9.64
CA LYS A 57 20.92 -14.35 9.08
C LYS A 57 21.35 -15.34 10.18
N GLY A 58 21.16 -16.63 9.91
CA GLY A 58 21.49 -17.71 10.86
C GLY A 58 20.37 -18.08 11.84
N SER A 59 19.24 -17.37 11.85
CA SER A 59 18.09 -17.73 12.71
C SER A 59 17.24 -18.90 12.17
N GLY A 60 17.42 -19.26 10.90
CA GLY A 60 16.53 -20.19 10.18
C GLY A 60 15.20 -19.58 9.74
N GLY A 61 14.91 -18.33 10.10
CA GLY A 61 13.68 -17.62 9.76
C GLY A 61 13.76 -16.80 8.46
N GLY A 62 12.60 -16.53 7.87
CA GLY A 62 12.44 -15.58 6.76
C GLY A 62 12.29 -14.13 7.23
N TRP A 63 12.25 -13.20 6.28
CA TRP A 63 11.95 -11.80 6.56
C TRP A 63 11.05 -11.19 5.49
N LEU A 64 10.13 -10.32 5.92
CA LEU A 64 9.29 -9.53 5.03
C LEU A 64 9.54 -8.05 5.30
N THR A 65 9.76 -7.27 4.26
CA THR A 65 9.77 -5.80 4.30
C THR A 65 8.69 -5.25 3.36
N ALA A 66 8.38 -3.97 3.50
CA ALA A 66 7.41 -3.30 2.64
C ALA A 66 7.90 -1.91 2.24
N GLU A 67 7.64 -1.56 0.98
CA GLU A 67 7.84 -0.23 0.43
C GLU A 67 6.49 0.35 -0.02
N TYR A 68 6.37 1.66 0.08
CA TYR A 68 5.19 2.41 -0.31
C TYR A 68 5.64 3.63 -1.09
N GLY A 69 4.94 3.93 -2.16
CA GLY A 69 5.18 5.12 -2.96
C GLY A 69 3.91 5.60 -3.62
N MET A 70 3.79 6.91 -3.79
CA MET A 70 2.72 7.52 -4.57
C MET A 70 3.28 8.08 -5.86
N LEU A 71 2.62 7.77 -6.98
CA LEU A 71 2.92 8.43 -8.23
C LEU A 71 2.65 9.94 -8.11
N PRO A 72 3.47 10.83 -8.71
CA PRO A 72 3.29 12.28 -8.64
C PRO A 72 1.88 12.80 -8.94
N ARG A 73 1.13 12.09 -9.80
CA ARG A 73 -0.24 12.43 -10.20
C ARG A 73 -1.31 11.48 -9.67
N ALA A 74 -1.04 10.79 -8.57
CA ALA A 74 -2.05 10.01 -7.85
C ALA A 74 -2.99 10.87 -6.99
N THR A 75 -2.68 12.16 -6.82
CA THR A 75 -3.45 13.13 -6.02
C THR A 75 -4.02 14.27 -6.87
N HIS A 76 -5.03 14.98 -6.32
CA HIS A 76 -5.67 16.12 -6.98
C HIS A 76 -4.68 17.20 -7.44
N THR A 77 -3.67 17.50 -6.63
CA THR A 77 -2.51 18.34 -6.98
C THR A 77 -1.29 17.46 -7.22
N ARG A 78 -0.43 17.84 -8.16
CA ARG A 78 0.78 17.07 -8.47
C ARG A 78 1.75 17.18 -7.29
N GLY A 79 2.13 16.06 -6.69
CA GLY A 79 3.23 15.99 -5.74
C GLY A 79 4.58 15.83 -6.45
N ASP A 80 5.66 16.26 -5.83
CA ASP A 80 7.00 15.96 -6.34
C ASP A 80 7.38 14.52 -6.06
N ARG A 81 8.18 13.94 -6.96
CA ARG A 81 8.71 12.59 -6.79
C ARG A 81 9.71 12.58 -5.62
N GLU A 82 9.51 11.70 -4.64
CA GLU A 82 10.40 11.60 -3.46
C GLU A 82 11.86 11.32 -3.85
N ALA A 83 12.08 10.52 -4.90
CA ALA A 83 13.42 10.29 -5.46
C ALA A 83 14.11 11.59 -5.91
N ALA A 84 13.37 12.54 -6.49
CA ALA A 84 13.93 13.83 -6.91
C ALA A 84 14.24 14.75 -5.73
N ARG A 85 13.59 14.53 -4.57
CA ARG A 85 13.87 15.25 -3.32
C ARG A 85 15.01 14.63 -2.50
N GLY A 86 15.50 13.45 -2.90
CA GLY A 86 16.56 12.72 -2.20
C GLY A 86 16.17 12.16 -0.83
N LYS A 87 14.89 12.27 -0.42
CA LYS A 87 14.40 11.76 0.86
C LYS A 87 12.94 11.34 0.80
N GLN A 88 12.62 10.25 1.51
CA GLN A 88 11.25 9.83 1.75
C GLN A 88 10.59 10.70 2.81
N SER A 89 9.31 11.01 2.64
CA SER A 89 8.51 11.74 3.61
C SER A 89 8.21 10.90 4.87
N GLY A 90 7.90 11.56 5.99
CA GLY A 90 7.50 10.89 7.22
C GLY A 90 6.29 9.98 7.02
N ARG A 91 5.29 10.44 6.26
CA ARG A 91 4.11 9.66 5.86
C ARG A 91 4.48 8.36 5.14
N THR A 92 5.38 8.45 4.15
CA THR A 92 5.83 7.26 3.40
C THR A 92 6.47 6.24 4.34
N GLN A 93 7.40 6.70 5.19
CA GLN A 93 8.08 5.79 6.13
C GLN A 93 7.12 5.17 7.16
N GLU A 94 6.12 5.92 7.64
CA GLU A 94 5.11 5.41 8.56
C GLU A 94 4.25 4.32 7.93
N ILE A 95 3.74 4.56 6.72
CA ILE A 95 2.93 3.59 5.97
C ILE A 95 3.75 2.33 5.66
N GLN A 96 5.01 2.47 5.24
CA GLN A 96 5.90 1.34 5.03
C GLN A 96 6.04 0.46 6.27
N ARG A 97 6.31 1.07 7.42
CA ARG A 97 6.43 0.35 8.68
C ARG A 97 5.11 -0.31 9.09
N LEU A 98 3.97 0.35 8.87
CA LEU A 98 2.64 -0.20 9.15
C LEU A 98 2.37 -1.45 8.30
N ILE A 99 2.57 -1.38 6.98
CA ILE A 99 2.35 -2.52 6.07
C ILE A 99 3.28 -3.67 6.46
N GLY A 100 4.57 -3.38 6.64
CA GLY A 100 5.57 -4.39 6.97
C GLY A 100 5.28 -5.09 8.29
N ARG A 101 4.83 -4.37 9.33
CA ARG A 101 4.45 -4.98 10.62
C ARG A 101 3.18 -5.80 10.51
N SER A 102 2.16 -5.28 9.81
CA SER A 102 0.86 -5.95 9.69
C SER A 102 0.97 -7.30 8.97
N LEU A 103 1.83 -7.39 7.95
CA LEU A 103 2.05 -8.63 7.20
C LEU A 103 2.96 -9.64 7.91
N ARG A 104 3.77 -9.20 8.88
CA ARG A 104 4.61 -10.09 9.71
C ARG A 104 3.91 -10.58 10.97
N ALA A 105 2.74 -10.06 11.31
CA ALA A 105 2.04 -10.37 12.56
C ALA A 105 1.35 -11.74 12.57
N VAL A 106 1.73 -12.64 11.67
CA VAL A 106 1.23 -14.01 11.52
C VAL A 106 2.22 -15.02 12.06
#